data_AF-U2CWV1-F1
#
_entry.id   AF-U2CWV1-F1
#
_cell.length_a   1.000
_cell.length_b   1.000
_cell.length_c   1.000
_cell.angle_alpha   90.00
_cell.angle_beta   90.00
_cell.angle_gamma   90.00
#
_symmetry.space_group_name_H-M   'P 1'
#
loop_
_entity.id
_entity.type
_entity.pdbx_description
1 polymer ?
#
loop_
_entity_poly.entity_id
_entity_poly.type
_entity_poly.pdbx_seq_one_letter_code
_entity_poly.pdbx_strand_id
1 'polypeptide(L)'
;MISYKNTKWADQIIKLQKEDGSWGYFHTLSNPASYKSLTTEQALRRLNILGFTIEDEPIQRAVNYMHNCLKGKSEIPDRKEKVIDFDIFSHMMLAVWIRRFTYKDRLANIIAKQWSRIISEAFKDGEYNHLIYLKTYEDIFQRTVKGERLIDFTSFYQISLLSQELNKEIEPLVIKYILNKENGIYYIFPRKLNILPKEFQSKEASLYLGAIELLSEYTNPRSREQLMFVKNWLQENRQKEGSWDMGAESKNNIYLPLSDSWCKIEMRREDCTYRVNSLLKKLEC
;
A
#
# COMPACT_ATOMS: atom_id res chain seq x y z
N MET A 1 9.09 6.43 20.88
CA MET A 1 8.69 5.83 19.58
C MET A 1 9.98 5.63 18.80
N ILE A 2 10.35 4.39 18.45
CA ILE A 2 11.56 4.15 17.66
C ILE A 2 11.31 4.77 16.27
N SER A 3 12.19 5.66 15.84
CA SER A 3 12.13 6.35 14.54
C SER A 3 13.29 5.87 13.69
N TYR A 4 13.00 5.31 12.51
CA TYR A 4 14.03 4.84 11.57
C TYR A 4 14.43 5.90 10.54
N LYS A 5 14.07 7.16 10.81
CA LYS A 5 14.33 8.32 9.94
C LYS A 5 15.82 8.66 9.82
N ASN A 6 16.64 8.32 10.81
CA ASN A 6 18.08 8.61 10.83
C ASN A 6 18.95 7.43 10.37
N THR A 7 18.35 6.44 9.70
CA THR A 7 19.06 5.27 9.20
C THR A 7 19.73 5.58 7.86
N LYS A 8 20.78 4.83 7.53
CA LYS A 8 21.45 4.96 6.23
C LYS A 8 20.49 4.74 5.05
N TRP A 9 19.40 3.98 5.27
CA TRP A 9 18.38 3.72 4.27
C TRP A 9 17.57 4.98 3.96
N ALA A 10 17.20 5.76 4.98
CA ALA A 10 16.51 7.02 4.80
C ALA A 10 17.42 8.05 4.12
N ASP A 11 18.66 8.19 4.62
CA ASP A 11 19.65 9.13 4.08
C ASP A 11 19.92 8.90 2.60
N GLN A 12 20.05 7.64 2.18
CA GLN A 12 20.28 7.28 0.77
C GLN A 12 19.14 7.71 -0.14
N ILE A 13 17.89 7.60 0.32
CA ILE A 13 16.71 7.99 -0.45
C ILE A 13 16.62 9.50 -0.52
N ILE A 14 16.73 10.20 0.62
CA ILE A 14 16.56 11.66 0.69
C ILE A 14 17.57 12.39 -0.20
N LYS A 15 18.83 11.93 -0.24
CA LYS A 15 19.89 12.52 -1.08
C LYS A 15 19.61 12.46 -2.58
N LEU A 16 18.67 11.61 -3.01
CA LEU A 16 18.29 11.44 -4.41
C LEU A 16 17.05 12.25 -4.81
N GLN A 17 16.41 12.94 -3.85
CA GLN A 17 15.22 13.75 -4.14
C GLN A 17 15.61 14.94 -5.02
N LYS A 18 14.91 15.11 -6.13
CA LYS A 18 15.10 16.21 -7.08
C LYS A 18 14.47 17.50 -6.53
N GLU A 19 14.83 18.65 -7.10
CA GLU A 19 14.30 19.96 -6.70
C GLU A 19 12.77 20.03 -6.76
N ASP A 20 12.17 19.41 -7.78
CA ASP A 20 10.71 19.32 -7.97
C ASP A 20 9.98 18.52 -6.88
N GLY A 21 10.69 17.78 -6.01
CA GLY A 21 10.15 16.96 -4.94
C GLY A 21 9.99 15.47 -5.30
N SER A 22 10.29 15.09 -6.53
CA SER A 22 10.20 13.70 -7.03
C SER A 22 11.54 12.94 -6.88
N TRP A 23 11.53 11.66 -7.24
CA TRP A 23 12.74 10.85 -7.45
C TRP A 23 12.93 10.44 -8.92
N GLY A 24 12.21 11.07 -9.87
CA GLY A 24 12.21 10.72 -11.28
C GLY A 24 10.91 10.05 -11.73
N TYR A 25 11.01 8.96 -12.51
CA TYR A 25 9.85 8.16 -12.89
C TYR A 25 8.98 7.86 -11.68
N PHE A 26 7.67 7.96 -11.84
CA PHE A 26 6.74 7.79 -10.76
C PHE A 26 6.57 6.32 -10.42
N HIS A 27 6.25 5.51 -11.43
CA HIS A 27 5.87 4.12 -11.29
C HIS A 27 6.77 3.19 -12.11
N THR A 28 7.11 2.04 -11.53
CA THR A 28 7.67 0.90 -12.26
C THR A 28 7.18 -0.39 -11.59
N LEU A 29 6.90 -1.42 -12.40
CA LEU A 29 6.62 -2.79 -11.92
C LEU A 29 7.73 -3.21 -10.93
N SER A 30 7.33 -3.65 -9.74
CA SER A 30 8.12 -3.47 -8.51
C SER A 30 9.30 -4.43 -8.31
N ASN A 31 10.51 -3.87 -8.37
CA ASN A 31 11.62 -4.03 -7.41
C ASN A 31 12.69 -2.99 -7.83
N PRO A 32 13.26 -2.16 -6.94
CA PRO A 32 14.36 -1.29 -7.36
C PRO A 32 15.52 -2.18 -7.81
N ALA A 33 15.89 -2.12 -9.10
CA ALA A 33 17.08 -2.79 -9.59
C ALA A 33 18.34 -2.27 -8.87
N SER A 34 18.29 -1.02 -8.38
CA SER A 34 19.33 -0.34 -7.62
C SER A 34 18.75 0.89 -6.92
N TYR A 35 19.26 1.23 -5.73
CA TYR A 35 18.95 2.51 -5.07
C TYR A 35 19.38 3.73 -5.90
N LYS A 36 20.27 3.55 -6.89
CA LYS A 36 20.69 4.63 -7.81
C LYS A 36 19.63 5.01 -8.85
N SER A 37 18.55 4.25 -8.96
CA SER A 37 17.46 4.49 -9.92
C SER A 37 16.10 4.21 -9.25
N LEU A 38 15.83 4.89 -8.14
CA LEU A 38 14.54 4.80 -7.44
C LEU A 38 13.47 5.56 -8.20
N THR A 39 12.26 5.00 -8.23
CA THR A 39 11.06 5.77 -8.60
C THR A 39 10.54 6.57 -7.42
N THR A 40 9.71 7.58 -7.72
CA THR A 40 8.99 8.37 -6.70
C THR A 40 8.15 7.47 -5.80
N GLU A 41 7.42 6.51 -6.37
CA GLU A 41 6.65 5.53 -5.59
C GLU A 41 7.53 4.68 -4.65
N GLN A 42 8.67 4.17 -5.14
CA GLN A 42 9.56 3.35 -4.33
C GLN A 42 10.13 4.14 -3.15
N ALA A 43 10.53 5.39 -3.39
CA ALA A 43 11.00 6.29 -2.36
C ALA A 43 9.90 6.56 -1.31
N LEU A 44 8.69 6.94 -1.74
CA LEU A 44 7.57 7.22 -0.85
C LEU A 44 7.19 5.99 -0.01
N ARG A 45 7.08 4.81 -0.63
CA ARG A 45 6.79 3.56 0.08
C ARG A 45 7.80 3.29 1.17
N ARG A 46 9.08 3.43 0.84
CA ARG A 46 10.17 3.12 1.76
C ARG A 46 10.28 4.16 2.88
N LEU A 47 10.12 5.45 2.58
CA LEU A 47 10.08 6.51 3.60
C LEU A 47 8.88 6.32 4.54
N ASN A 48 7.69 6.00 4.04
CA ASN A 48 6.52 5.71 4.88
C ASN A 48 6.79 4.56 5.87
N ILE A 49 7.43 3.47 5.41
CA ILE A 49 7.81 2.33 6.25
C ILE A 49 8.86 2.71 7.31
N LEU A 50 9.80 3.59 6.97
CA LEU A 50 10.81 4.11 7.90
C LEU A 50 10.26 5.15 8.90
N GLY A 51 8.96 5.46 8.80
CA GLY A 51 8.24 6.32 9.73
C GLY A 51 8.14 7.78 9.30
N PHE A 52 8.40 8.11 8.04
CA PHE A 52 8.18 9.46 7.51
C PHE A 52 6.68 9.77 7.38
N THR A 53 6.34 11.01 7.69
CA THR A 53 4.99 11.55 7.76
C THR A 53 4.90 12.90 7.03
N ILE A 54 3.71 13.48 6.94
CA ILE A 54 3.51 14.78 6.27
C ILE A 54 4.24 15.94 6.97
N GLU A 55 4.68 15.76 8.22
CA GLU A 55 5.48 16.73 8.96
C GLU A 55 6.93 16.79 8.46
N ASP A 56 7.40 15.79 7.71
CA ASP A 56 8.77 15.76 7.19
C ASP A 56 8.87 16.47 5.83
N GLU A 57 9.86 17.34 5.70
CA GLU A 57 10.07 18.18 4.51
C GLU A 57 10.17 17.37 3.19
N PRO A 58 10.87 16.23 3.11
CA PRO A 58 10.91 15.43 1.87
C PRO A 58 9.53 14.94 1.44
N ILE A 59 8.64 14.61 2.40
CA ILE A 59 7.28 14.18 2.12
C ILE A 59 6.41 15.36 1.68
N GLN A 60 6.55 16.52 2.32
CA GLN A 60 5.81 17.73 1.92
C GLN A 60 6.08 18.11 0.47
N ARG A 61 7.36 18.07 0.06
CA ARG A 61 7.75 18.35 -1.33
C ARG A 61 7.17 17.35 -2.31
N ALA A 62 7.24 16.06 -1.99
CA ALA A 62 6.67 15.01 -2.84
C ALA A 62 5.15 15.09 -2.94
N VAL A 63 4.45 15.39 -1.84
CA VAL A 63 3.00 15.59 -1.84
C VAL A 63 2.62 16.82 -2.67
N ASN A 64 3.36 17.93 -2.54
CA ASN A 64 3.13 19.12 -3.35
C ASN A 64 3.37 18.86 -4.86
N TYR A 65 4.41 18.09 -5.20
CA TYR A 65 4.66 17.62 -6.56
C TYR A 65 3.47 16.83 -7.12
N MET A 66 3.03 15.79 -6.41
CA MET A 66 1.89 14.96 -6.84
C MET A 66 0.60 15.76 -6.95
N HIS A 67 0.38 16.72 -6.03
CA HIS A 67 -0.76 17.64 -6.10
C HIS A 67 -0.71 18.52 -7.36
N ASN A 68 0.47 19.04 -7.71
CA ASN A 68 0.67 19.82 -8.94
C ASN A 68 0.44 18.95 -10.19
N CYS A 69 0.82 17.68 -10.17
CA CYS A 69 0.46 16.71 -11.22
C CYS A 69 -1.06 16.55 -11.34
N LEU A 70 -1.78 16.34 -10.23
CA LEU A 70 -3.25 16.26 -10.25
C LEU A 70 -3.93 17.56 -10.73
N LYS A 71 -3.28 18.72 -10.56
CA LYS A 71 -3.73 20.01 -11.08
C LYS A 71 -3.40 20.24 -12.55
N GLY A 72 -2.60 19.38 -13.19
CA GLY A 72 -2.07 19.61 -14.53
C GLY A 72 -1.00 20.70 -14.61
N LYS A 73 -0.41 21.10 -13.48
CA LYS A 73 0.71 22.08 -13.43
C LYS A 73 2.08 21.42 -13.65
N SER A 74 2.14 20.11 -13.51
CA SER A 74 3.33 19.29 -13.71
C SER A 74 2.89 17.95 -14.31
N GLU A 75 3.81 17.21 -14.91
CA GLU A 75 3.52 15.89 -15.46
C GLU A 75 4.52 14.88 -14.90
N ILE A 76 4.05 13.66 -14.64
CA ILE A 76 4.96 12.57 -14.34
C ILE A 76 5.74 12.20 -15.62
N PRO A 77 7.03 11.89 -15.52
CA PRO A 77 7.84 11.63 -16.71
C PRO A 77 7.56 10.24 -17.33
N ASP A 78 6.68 9.45 -16.72
CA ASP A 78 6.29 8.10 -17.12
C ASP A 78 5.69 8.07 -18.53
N ARG A 79 6.04 7.01 -19.27
CA ARG A 79 5.47 6.79 -20.60
C ARG A 79 4.00 6.43 -20.45
N LYS A 80 3.15 7.14 -21.21
CA LYS A 80 1.72 6.83 -21.30
C LYS A 80 1.51 5.41 -21.86
N GLU A 81 1.00 4.51 -21.03
CA GLU A 81 0.61 3.16 -21.44
C GLU A 81 -0.64 3.23 -22.31
N LYS A 82 -0.63 2.53 -23.46
CA LYS A 82 -1.76 2.56 -24.41
C LYS A 82 -2.88 1.57 -24.09
N VAL A 83 -2.61 0.62 -23.19
CA VAL A 83 -3.51 -0.51 -22.89
C VAL A 83 -4.42 -0.25 -21.71
N ILE A 84 -4.23 0.85 -20.99
CA ILE A 84 -5.04 1.30 -19.87
C ILE A 84 -5.41 2.76 -20.09
N ASP A 85 -6.46 3.22 -19.43
CA ASP A 85 -6.70 4.66 -19.30
C ASP A 85 -5.62 5.28 -18.40
N PHE A 86 -4.55 5.77 -19.03
CA PHE A 86 -3.38 6.26 -18.32
C PHE A 86 -3.69 7.47 -17.43
N ASP A 87 -4.63 8.32 -17.82
CA ASP A 87 -4.98 9.51 -17.05
C ASP A 87 -5.72 9.10 -15.76
N ILE A 88 -6.71 8.20 -15.87
CA ILE A 88 -7.41 7.66 -14.70
C ILE A 88 -6.43 6.91 -13.78
N PHE A 89 -5.56 6.08 -14.36
CA PHE A 89 -4.59 5.29 -13.61
C PHE A 89 -3.58 6.18 -12.87
N SER A 90 -2.96 7.14 -13.56
CA SER A 90 -1.97 8.05 -12.97
C SER A 90 -2.59 8.93 -11.89
N HIS A 91 -3.79 9.48 -12.10
CA HIS A 91 -4.51 10.21 -11.08
C HIS A 91 -4.80 9.36 -9.84
N MET A 92 -5.22 8.10 -10.01
CA MET A 92 -5.42 7.17 -8.91
C MET A 92 -4.10 6.92 -8.14
N MET A 93 -3.00 6.63 -8.82
CA MET A 93 -1.70 6.40 -8.17
C MET A 93 -1.23 7.61 -7.35
N LEU A 94 -1.34 8.81 -7.93
CA LEU A 94 -0.98 10.06 -7.26
C LEU A 94 -1.86 10.31 -6.03
N ALA A 95 -3.18 10.13 -6.17
CA ALA A 95 -4.13 10.30 -5.07
C ALA A 95 -3.88 9.32 -3.91
N VAL A 96 -3.53 8.07 -4.22
CA VAL A 96 -3.13 7.06 -3.22
C VAL A 96 -1.97 7.57 -2.41
N TRP A 97 -0.88 7.94 -3.07
CA TRP A 97 0.34 8.34 -2.38
C TRP A 97 0.17 9.64 -1.59
N ILE A 98 -0.61 10.61 -2.09
CA ILE A 98 -0.98 11.79 -1.30
C ILE A 98 -1.74 11.38 -0.02
N ARG A 99 -2.77 10.55 -0.16
CA ARG A 99 -3.64 10.16 0.96
C ARG A 99 -2.97 9.29 2.01
N ARG A 100 -1.93 8.54 1.64
CA ARG A 100 -1.09 7.82 2.62
C ARG A 100 -0.34 8.75 3.59
N PHE A 101 -0.18 10.03 3.24
CA PHE A 101 0.44 11.02 4.12
C PHE A 101 -0.53 12.09 4.62
N THR A 102 -1.58 12.44 3.85
CA THR A 102 -2.54 13.47 4.28
C THR A 102 -3.92 13.35 3.64
N TYR A 103 -4.96 13.56 4.44
CA TYR A 103 -6.36 13.68 3.99
C TYR A 103 -6.78 15.13 3.70
N LYS A 104 -5.86 16.09 3.77
CA LYS A 104 -6.16 17.52 3.52
C LYS A 104 -6.25 17.87 2.04
N ASP A 105 -5.77 17.00 1.15
CA ASP A 105 -5.75 17.26 -0.29
C ASP A 105 -7.13 17.07 -0.94
N ARG A 106 -7.70 18.16 -1.43
CA ARG A 106 -9.03 18.14 -2.04
C ARG A 106 -9.11 17.28 -3.31
N LEU A 107 -8.09 17.30 -4.17
CA LEU A 107 -8.14 16.58 -5.45
C LEU A 107 -7.98 15.08 -5.23
N ALA A 108 -7.05 14.68 -4.37
CA ALA A 108 -6.89 13.28 -3.98
C ALA A 108 -8.18 12.74 -3.34
N ASN A 109 -8.87 13.54 -2.53
CA ASN A 109 -10.15 13.16 -1.92
C ASN A 109 -11.30 13.03 -2.93
N ILE A 110 -11.32 13.84 -4.00
CA ILE A 110 -12.32 13.68 -5.07
C ILE A 110 -12.12 12.34 -5.76
N ILE A 111 -10.88 11.99 -6.11
CA ILE A 111 -10.53 10.72 -6.74
C ILE A 111 -10.88 9.54 -5.81
N ALA A 112 -10.59 9.65 -4.51
CA ALA A 112 -10.95 8.63 -3.53
C ALA A 112 -12.47 8.38 -3.46
N LYS A 113 -13.27 9.45 -3.46
CA LYS A 113 -14.74 9.36 -3.46
C LYS A 113 -15.30 8.74 -4.73
N GLN A 114 -14.71 9.05 -5.89
CA GLN A 114 -15.07 8.41 -7.15
C GLN A 114 -14.90 6.89 -7.07
N TRP A 115 -13.71 6.43 -6.66
CA TRP A 115 -13.43 5.00 -6.50
C TRP A 115 -14.28 4.35 -5.40
N SER A 116 -14.52 5.03 -4.27
CA SER A 116 -15.41 4.54 -3.22
C SER A 116 -16.84 4.32 -3.72
N ARG A 117 -17.37 5.23 -4.56
CA ARG A 117 -18.70 5.06 -5.18
C ARG A 117 -18.73 3.86 -6.11
N ILE A 118 -17.72 3.67 -6.97
CA ILE A 118 -17.63 2.50 -7.86
C ILE A 118 -17.69 1.20 -7.07
N ILE A 119 -16.88 1.09 -6.01
CA ILE A 119 -16.81 -0.13 -5.19
C ILE A 119 -18.08 -0.31 -4.35
N SER A 120 -18.61 0.77 -3.76
CA SER A 120 -19.83 0.68 -2.96
C SER A 120 -21.02 0.22 -3.78
N GLU A 121 -21.19 0.74 -5.00
CA GLU A 121 -22.25 0.26 -5.91
C GLU A 121 -22.03 -1.20 -6.31
N ALA A 122 -20.79 -1.61 -6.57
CA ALA A 122 -20.48 -2.99 -6.93
C ALA A 122 -20.77 -4.00 -5.80
N PHE A 123 -20.88 -3.57 -4.55
CA PHE A 123 -21.13 -4.42 -3.38
C PHE A 123 -22.50 -4.18 -2.72
N LYS A 124 -23.35 -3.32 -3.30
CA LYS A 124 -24.59 -2.88 -2.64
C LYS A 124 -25.58 -4.00 -2.33
N ASP A 125 -25.56 -5.07 -3.12
CA ASP A 125 -26.44 -6.23 -2.96
C ASP A 125 -25.81 -7.33 -2.07
N GLY A 126 -24.70 -7.02 -1.38
CA GLY A 126 -24.04 -7.92 -0.43
C GLY A 126 -22.84 -8.70 -0.99
N GLU A 127 -22.68 -8.75 -2.31
CA GLU A 127 -21.57 -9.41 -3.00
C GLU A 127 -21.05 -8.59 -4.17
N TYR A 128 -19.83 -8.89 -4.65
CA TYR A 128 -19.22 -8.18 -5.76
C TYR A 128 -19.94 -8.49 -7.08
N ASN A 129 -20.50 -7.45 -7.69
CA ASN A 129 -21.08 -7.51 -9.02
C ASN A 129 -20.22 -6.75 -10.05
N HIS A 130 -19.57 -7.51 -10.93
CA HIS A 130 -18.68 -6.93 -11.95
C HIS A 130 -19.42 -6.06 -12.98
N LEU A 131 -20.66 -6.38 -13.32
CA LEU A 131 -21.45 -5.58 -14.27
C LEU A 131 -21.82 -4.22 -13.68
N ILE A 132 -22.18 -4.18 -12.40
CA ILE A 132 -22.45 -2.93 -11.69
C ILE A 132 -21.17 -2.11 -11.53
N TYR A 133 -20.06 -2.77 -11.22
CA TYR A 133 -18.74 -2.14 -11.18
C TYR A 133 -18.44 -1.42 -12.51
N LEU A 134 -18.55 -2.11 -13.64
CA LEU A 134 -18.27 -1.54 -14.97
C LEU A 134 -19.22 -0.38 -15.28
N LYS A 135 -20.52 -0.58 -15.11
CA LYS A 135 -21.53 0.45 -15.37
C LYS A 135 -21.28 1.71 -14.55
N THR A 136 -20.90 1.56 -13.27
CA THR A 136 -20.63 2.69 -12.38
C THR A 136 -19.30 3.38 -12.71
N TYR A 137 -18.28 2.61 -13.12
CA TYR A 137 -17.03 3.15 -13.62
C TYR A 137 -17.26 4.02 -14.86
N GLU A 138 -18.01 3.53 -15.84
CA GLU A 138 -18.33 4.26 -17.07
C GLU A 138 -19.15 5.52 -16.79
N ASP A 139 -20.13 5.46 -15.87
CA ASP A 139 -20.90 6.63 -15.40
C ASP A 139 -20.00 7.69 -14.75
N ILE A 140 -19.07 7.29 -13.89
CA ILE A 140 -18.26 8.26 -13.14
C ILE A 140 -17.18 8.91 -14.02
N PHE A 141 -16.54 8.12 -14.88
CA PHE A 141 -15.45 8.62 -15.72
C PHE A 141 -15.92 9.07 -17.10
N GLN A 142 -17.19 8.86 -17.45
CA GLN A 142 -17.77 9.21 -18.76
C GLN A 142 -16.97 8.62 -19.93
N ARG A 143 -16.43 7.41 -19.74
CA ARG A 143 -15.60 6.69 -20.71
C ARG A 143 -16.05 5.23 -20.75
N THR A 144 -16.24 4.68 -21.95
CA THR A 144 -16.57 3.26 -22.12
C THR A 144 -15.30 2.41 -22.05
N VAL A 145 -15.35 1.27 -21.37
CA VAL A 145 -14.23 0.32 -21.31
C VAL A 145 -14.17 -0.45 -22.63
N LYS A 146 -13.52 0.10 -23.67
CA LYS A 146 -13.36 -0.55 -24.98
C LYS A 146 -11.89 -0.85 -25.28
N GLY A 147 -11.51 -2.12 -25.21
CA GLY A 147 -10.15 -2.59 -25.54
C GLY A 147 -9.06 -2.26 -24.52
N GLU A 148 -9.34 -1.38 -23.56
CA GLU A 148 -8.47 -1.08 -22.42
C GLU A 148 -8.61 -2.16 -21.34
N ARG A 149 -7.47 -2.58 -20.78
CA ARG A 149 -7.42 -3.47 -19.63
C ARG A 149 -7.80 -2.68 -18.39
N LEU A 150 -8.98 -2.95 -17.85
CA LEU A 150 -9.36 -2.46 -16.55
C LEU A 150 -8.50 -3.13 -15.47
N ILE A 151 -7.93 -2.33 -14.56
CA ILE A 151 -7.17 -2.83 -13.42
C ILE A 151 -8.16 -3.37 -12.40
N ASP A 152 -8.02 -4.66 -12.04
CA ASP A 152 -8.77 -5.28 -10.96
C ASP A 152 -8.61 -4.43 -9.68
N PHE A 153 -9.72 -4.12 -9.02
CA PHE A 153 -9.70 -3.27 -7.82
C PHE A 153 -8.95 -3.91 -6.65
N THR A 154 -8.63 -5.21 -6.73
CA THR A 154 -7.74 -5.90 -5.78
C THR A 154 -6.26 -5.58 -6.01
N SER A 155 -5.93 -4.31 -6.29
CA SER A 155 -4.57 -3.79 -6.38
C SER A 155 -4.23 -2.91 -5.17
N PHE A 156 -2.93 -2.74 -4.88
CA PHE A 156 -2.44 -1.81 -3.85
C PHE A 156 -3.12 -0.44 -3.93
N TYR A 157 -3.30 0.11 -5.14
CA TYR A 157 -3.80 1.46 -5.32
C TYR A 157 -5.24 1.62 -4.84
N GLN A 158 -6.18 0.89 -5.43
CA GLN A 158 -7.58 0.99 -5.05
C GLN A 158 -7.77 0.62 -3.58
N ILE A 159 -7.16 -0.46 -3.10
CA ILE A 159 -7.29 -0.87 -1.68
C ILE A 159 -6.76 0.24 -0.75
N SER A 160 -5.57 0.80 -1.01
CA SER A 160 -5.05 1.90 -0.18
C SER A 160 -5.95 3.14 -0.23
N LEU A 161 -6.52 3.45 -1.39
CA LEU A 161 -7.34 4.64 -1.60
C LEU A 161 -8.67 4.58 -0.83
N LEU A 162 -9.25 3.39 -0.75
CA LEU A 162 -10.57 3.12 -0.17
C LEU A 162 -10.59 3.08 1.36
N SER A 163 -9.41 2.99 2.00
CA SER A 163 -9.31 3.09 3.46
C SER A 163 -9.98 4.40 3.92
N GLN A 164 -10.90 4.27 4.90
CA GLN A 164 -11.73 5.35 5.45
C GLN A 164 -12.79 5.98 4.51
N GLU A 165 -12.97 5.48 3.29
CA GLU A 165 -14.00 6.01 2.36
C GLU A 165 -15.20 5.08 2.20
N LEU A 166 -15.07 3.82 2.60
CA LEU A 166 -16.17 2.85 2.56
C LEU A 166 -17.07 3.01 3.79
N ASN A 167 -18.38 2.86 3.58
CA ASN A 167 -19.32 2.85 4.69
C ASN A 167 -19.22 1.55 5.50
N LYS A 168 -19.78 1.58 6.70
CA LYS A 168 -19.70 0.47 7.67
C LYS A 168 -20.32 -0.85 7.21
N GLU A 169 -21.21 -0.84 6.22
CA GLU A 169 -21.86 -2.06 5.69
C GLU A 169 -21.07 -2.67 4.54
N ILE A 170 -20.47 -1.83 3.69
CA ILE A 170 -19.72 -2.26 2.51
C ILE A 170 -18.29 -2.71 2.87
N GLU A 171 -17.63 -2.01 3.79
CA GLU A 171 -16.22 -2.27 4.10
C GLU A 171 -15.94 -3.76 4.43
N PRO A 172 -16.70 -4.43 5.32
CA PRO A 172 -16.44 -5.83 5.65
C PRO A 172 -16.64 -6.79 4.46
N LEU A 173 -17.54 -6.46 3.53
CA LEU A 173 -17.78 -7.24 2.31
C LEU A 173 -16.59 -7.16 1.35
N VAL A 174 -16.03 -5.95 1.21
CA VAL A 174 -14.83 -5.70 0.41
C VAL A 174 -13.63 -6.46 0.99
N ILE A 175 -13.43 -6.39 2.30
CA ILE A 175 -12.34 -7.15 2.97
C ILE A 175 -12.52 -8.66 2.79
N LYS A 176 -13.74 -9.17 2.98
CA LYS A 176 -14.05 -10.59 2.75
C LYS A 176 -13.71 -11.00 1.32
N TYR A 177 -14.08 -10.19 0.34
CA TYR A 177 -13.77 -10.46 -1.06
C TYR A 177 -12.25 -10.49 -1.32
N ILE A 178 -11.51 -9.50 -0.83
CA ILE A 178 -10.04 -9.42 -0.99
C ILE A 178 -9.35 -10.63 -0.35
N LEU A 179 -9.76 -11.02 0.86
CA LEU A 179 -9.19 -12.18 1.55
C LEU A 179 -9.36 -13.49 0.78
N ASN A 180 -10.46 -13.62 0.03
CA ASN A 180 -10.79 -14.81 -0.74
C ASN A 180 -10.36 -14.73 -2.22
N LYS A 181 -9.72 -13.64 -2.66
CA LYS A 181 -9.25 -13.50 -4.05
C LYS A 181 -8.04 -14.40 -4.30
N GLU A 182 -8.13 -15.30 -5.27
CA GLU A 182 -7.07 -16.29 -5.56
C GLU A 182 -5.70 -15.65 -5.86
N ASN A 183 -5.70 -14.55 -6.60
CA ASN A 183 -4.47 -13.87 -7.03
C ASN A 183 -3.95 -12.83 -6.00
N GLY A 184 -4.56 -12.76 -4.81
CA GLY A 184 -4.16 -11.86 -3.74
C GLY A 184 -4.33 -10.38 -4.07
N ILE A 185 -3.36 -9.56 -3.62
CA ILE A 185 -3.32 -8.13 -3.85
C ILE A 185 -2.20 -7.81 -4.85
N TYR A 186 -2.60 -7.33 -6.03
CA TYR A 186 -1.65 -6.93 -7.07
C TYR A 186 -0.71 -5.83 -6.55
N TYR A 187 0.58 -5.91 -6.93
CA TYR A 187 1.73 -5.14 -6.42
C TYR A 187 2.24 -5.46 -5.00
N ILE A 188 1.63 -6.42 -4.28
CA ILE A 188 2.08 -6.78 -2.93
C ILE A 188 2.28 -8.28 -2.77
N PHE A 189 1.21 -9.06 -2.94
CA PHE A 189 1.20 -10.48 -2.59
C PHE A 189 0.33 -11.26 -3.58
N PRO A 190 0.91 -12.20 -4.38
CA PRO A 190 0.25 -12.79 -5.53
C PRO A 190 -0.58 -14.05 -5.21
N ARG A 191 -0.99 -14.24 -3.95
CA ARG A 191 -1.71 -15.43 -3.50
C ARG A 191 -2.86 -15.04 -2.57
N LYS A 192 -3.83 -15.95 -2.45
CA LYS A 192 -4.98 -15.83 -1.55
C LYS A 192 -4.56 -15.53 -0.12
N LEU A 193 -5.18 -14.54 0.51
CA LEU A 193 -4.77 -14.02 1.82
C LEU A 193 -5.38 -14.78 3.01
N ASN A 194 -6.47 -15.52 2.79
CA ASN A 194 -7.03 -16.42 3.80
C ASN A 194 -6.20 -17.71 3.99
N ILE A 195 -5.12 -17.89 3.21
CA ILE A 195 -4.14 -18.97 3.36
C ILE A 195 -2.87 -18.36 3.94
N LEU A 196 -2.49 -18.82 5.13
CA LEU A 196 -1.28 -18.37 5.81
C LEU A 196 -0.03 -18.91 5.09
N PRO A 197 1.08 -18.14 5.04
CA PRO A 197 2.37 -18.64 4.58
C PRO A 197 2.80 -19.87 5.38
N LYS A 198 3.32 -20.90 4.69
CA LYS A 198 3.78 -22.14 5.34
C LYS A 198 4.94 -21.90 6.31
N GLU A 199 5.82 -20.97 5.97
CA GLU A 199 7.03 -20.65 6.73
C GLU A 199 7.03 -19.18 7.12
N PHE A 200 7.10 -18.89 8.42
CA PHE A 200 7.21 -17.53 8.93
C PHE A 200 8.55 -16.87 8.57
N GLN A 201 9.64 -17.65 8.56
CA GLN A 201 10.98 -17.17 8.23
C GLN A 201 11.22 -17.12 6.71
N SER A 202 10.41 -16.36 5.99
CA SER A 202 10.45 -16.35 4.53
C SER A 202 10.16 -14.98 3.92
N LYS A 203 10.59 -14.79 2.68
CA LYS A 203 10.20 -13.63 1.86
C LYS A 203 8.69 -13.59 1.63
N GLU A 204 8.07 -14.75 1.46
CA GLU A 204 6.62 -14.90 1.27
C GLU A 204 5.87 -14.34 2.49
N ALA A 205 6.27 -14.72 3.70
CA ALA A 205 5.69 -14.21 4.94
C ALA A 205 5.85 -12.69 5.06
N SER A 206 6.99 -12.12 4.68
CA SER A 206 7.16 -10.67 4.72
C SER A 206 6.25 -9.93 3.73
N LEU A 207 6.02 -10.48 2.53
CA LEU A 207 5.10 -9.89 1.55
C LEU A 207 3.64 -10.05 1.98
N TYR A 208 3.29 -11.21 2.54
CA TYR A 208 1.99 -11.48 3.15
C TYR A 208 1.67 -10.46 4.23
N LEU A 209 2.59 -10.23 5.19
CA LEU A 209 2.41 -9.20 6.21
C LEU A 209 2.25 -7.80 5.58
N GLY A 210 2.93 -7.54 4.46
CA GLY A 210 2.75 -6.30 3.71
C GLY A 210 1.33 -6.08 3.20
N ALA A 211 0.63 -7.16 2.82
CA ALA A 211 -0.76 -7.12 2.40
C ALA A 211 -1.70 -6.99 3.61
N ILE A 212 -1.44 -7.70 4.71
CA ILE A 212 -2.25 -7.57 5.93
C ILE A 212 -2.09 -6.19 6.57
N GLU A 213 -0.90 -5.59 6.52
CA GLU A 213 -0.66 -4.21 6.96
C GLU A 213 -1.54 -3.21 6.22
N LEU A 214 -1.72 -3.40 4.90
CA LEU A 214 -2.65 -2.59 4.11
C LEU A 214 -4.10 -2.81 4.54
N LEU A 215 -4.53 -4.06 4.74
CA LEU A 215 -5.91 -4.35 5.18
C LEU A 215 -6.17 -3.89 6.61
N SER A 216 -5.15 -3.78 7.46
CA SER A 216 -5.28 -3.26 8.83
C SER A 216 -5.55 -1.75 8.90
N GLU A 217 -5.45 -1.02 7.78
CA GLU A 217 -5.82 0.40 7.69
C GLU A 217 -7.35 0.60 7.69
N TYR A 218 -8.13 -0.45 7.47
CA TYR A 218 -9.58 -0.46 7.54
C TYR A 218 -10.05 -0.63 8.99
N THR A 219 -10.82 0.33 9.48
CA THR A 219 -11.09 0.47 10.92
C THR A 219 -12.42 -0.11 11.38
N ASN A 220 -13.24 -0.67 10.49
CA ASN A 220 -14.48 -1.30 10.89
C ASN A 220 -14.20 -2.56 11.74
N PRO A 221 -14.84 -2.72 12.91
CA PRO A 221 -14.65 -3.91 13.75
C PRO A 221 -14.91 -5.24 13.03
N ARG A 222 -15.92 -5.30 12.14
CA ARG A 222 -16.22 -6.51 11.35
C ARG A 222 -15.16 -6.80 10.28
N SER A 223 -14.47 -5.77 9.77
CA SER A 223 -13.33 -5.95 8.88
C SER A 223 -12.13 -6.51 9.64
N ARG A 224 -11.86 -5.97 10.84
CA ARG A 224 -10.74 -6.39 11.68
C ARG A 224 -10.91 -7.80 12.23
N GLU A 225 -12.12 -8.19 12.61
CA GLU A 225 -12.44 -9.54 13.06
C GLU A 225 -12.02 -10.60 12.03
N GLN A 226 -12.20 -10.30 10.74
CA GLN A 226 -11.78 -11.18 9.65
C GLN A 226 -10.26 -11.36 9.52
N LEU A 227 -9.45 -10.51 10.17
CA LEU A 227 -7.98 -10.59 10.18
C LEU A 227 -7.44 -11.27 11.45
N MET A 228 -8.30 -11.69 12.39
CA MET A 228 -7.86 -12.24 13.68
C MET A 228 -7.10 -13.57 13.56
N PHE A 229 -7.33 -14.34 12.50
CA PHE A 229 -6.53 -15.54 12.23
C PHE A 229 -5.03 -15.20 12.01
N VAL A 230 -4.72 -14.01 11.48
CA VAL A 230 -3.34 -13.53 11.32
C VAL A 230 -2.73 -13.19 12.67
N LYS A 231 -3.50 -12.59 13.59
CA LYS A 231 -3.05 -12.35 14.96
C LYS A 231 -2.64 -13.66 15.63
N ASN A 232 -3.47 -14.69 15.53
CA ASN A 232 -3.18 -16.00 16.12
C ASN A 232 -1.90 -16.60 15.51
N TRP A 233 -1.77 -16.56 14.18
CA TRP A 233 -0.56 -17.01 13.49
C TRP A 233 0.71 -16.27 13.92
N LEU A 234 0.62 -14.95 14.10
CA LEU A 234 1.73 -14.15 14.63
C LEU A 234 2.08 -14.57 16.06
N GLN A 235 1.10 -14.81 16.92
CA GLN A 235 1.33 -15.25 18.30
C GLN A 235 1.96 -16.64 18.36
N GLU A 236 1.56 -17.57 17.49
CA GLU A 236 2.16 -18.90 17.38
C GLU A 236 3.63 -18.87 16.93
N ASN A 237 4.00 -17.86 16.13
CA ASN A 237 5.38 -17.65 15.67
C ASN A 237 6.23 -16.77 16.61
N ARG A 238 5.70 -16.44 17.79
CA ARG A 238 6.43 -15.66 18.80
C ARG A 238 7.49 -16.52 19.47
N GLN A 239 8.72 -16.02 19.55
CA GLN A 239 9.82 -16.67 20.26
C GLN A 239 9.59 -16.65 21.78
N LYS A 240 10.31 -17.51 22.51
CA LYS A 240 10.18 -17.66 23.97
C LYS A 240 10.37 -16.35 24.73
N GLU A 241 11.26 -15.49 24.23
CA GLU A 241 11.58 -14.19 24.82
C GLU A 241 10.56 -13.10 24.43
N GLY A 242 9.53 -13.45 23.66
CA GLY A 242 8.46 -12.56 23.26
C GLY A 242 8.73 -11.75 21.99
N SER A 243 9.81 -12.05 21.27
CA SER A 243 10.23 -11.42 20.00
C SER A 243 9.81 -12.20 18.76
N TRP A 244 9.98 -11.59 17.58
CA TRP A 244 9.83 -12.22 16.28
C TRP A 244 11.10 -12.09 15.47
N ASP A 245 11.45 -13.14 14.73
CA ASP A 245 12.51 -13.13 13.75
C ASP A 245 11.98 -13.81 12.48
N MET A 246 11.90 -13.05 11.38
CA MET A 246 11.43 -13.55 10.08
C MET A 246 12.58 -14.14 9.24
N GLY A 247 13.76 -14.34 9.82
CA GLY A 247 14.91 -14.92 9.14
C GLY A 247 15.57 -13.98 8.12
N ALA A 248 16.80 -14.29 7.73
CA ALA A 248 17.58 -13.44 6.84
C ALA A 248 16.92 -13.27 5.44
N GLU A 249 16.24 -14.31 4.96
CA GLU A 249 15.56 -14.37 3.66
C GLU A 249 14.32 -13.48 3.56
N SER A 250 13.80 -12.95 4.68
CA SER A 250 12.67 -12.01 4.65
C SER A 250 13.04 -10.63 4.13
N LYS A 251 14.34 -10.34 3.94
CA LYS A 251 14.83 -9.09 3.36
C LYS A 251 14.29 -8.89 1.94
N ASN A 252 13.59 -7.78 1.73
CA ASN A 252 13.05 -7.42 0.42
C ASN A 252 13.31 -5.95 0.03
N ASN A 253 14.04 -5.19 0.85
CA ASN A 253 14.38 -3.78 0.64
C ASN A 253 13.16 -2.83 0.55
N ILE A 254 11.95 -3.34 0.77
CA ILE A 254 10.72 -2.55 0.86
C ILE A 254 10.36 -2.43 2.35
N TYR A 255 10.01 -3.56 2.96
CA TYR A 255 9.53 -3.66 4.34
C TYR A 255 10.67 -3.86 5.34
N LEU A 256 11.68 -4.64 4.96
CA LEU A 256 12.83 -4.97 5.78
C LEU A 256 14.12 -4.84 4.97
N PRO A 257 15.23 -4.38 5.58
CA PRO A 257 15.42 -4.06 7.00
C PRO A 257 14.77 -2.72 7.42
N LEU A 258 14.74 -2.39 8.72
CA LEU A 258 14.44 -1.04 9.22
C LEU A 258 15.70 -0.39 9.78
N SER A 259 16.47 -1.10 10.60
CA SER A 259 17.75 -0.67 11.15
C SER A 259 18.92 -0.85 10.16
N ASP A 260 20.07 -0.25 10.46
CA ASP A 260 21.23 -0.21 9.55
C ASP A 260 21.89 -1.57 9.28
N SER A 261 21.66 -2.58 10.13
CA SER A 261 22.42 -3.83 10.10
C SER A 261 21.56 -5.08 10.15
N TRP A 262 21.09 -5.53 8.98
CA TRP A 262 20.34 -6.78 8.83
C TRP A 262 21.12 -8.07 9.13
N CYS A 263 22.46 -8.03 9.02
CA CYS A 263 23.31 -9.20 9.24
C CYS A 263 23.41 -9.58 10.72
N LYS A 264 23.16 -8.65 11.64
CA LYS A 264 23.15 -8.90 13.09
C LYS A 264 21.77 -9.45 13.47
N ILE A 265 21.75 -10.62 14.12
CA ILE A 265 20.50 -11.30 14.47
C ILE A 265 19.65 -10.47 15.45
N GLU A 266 20.30 -9.73 16.34
CA GLU A 266 19.66 -8.86 17.32
C GLU A 266 18.89 -7.73 16.63
N MET A 267 19.56 -7.03 15.71
CA MET A 267 18.97 -5.93 14.93
C MET A 267 17.84 -6.42 14.01
N ARG A 268 18.02 -7.58 13.37
CA ARG A 268 16.96 -8.21 12.56
C ARG A 268 15.73 -8.52 13.39
N ARG A 269 15.94 -9.12 14.57
CA ARG A 269 14.87 -9.46 15.51
C ARG A 269 14.16 -8.20 16.02
N GLU A 270 14.88 -7.12 16.29
CA GLU A 270 14.30 -5.83 16.66
C GLU A 270 13.41 -5.27 15.55
N ASP A 271 13.89 -5.24 14.30
CA ASP A 271 13.11 -4.79 13.15
C ASP A 271 11.82 -5.61 12.95
N CYS A 272 11.94 -6.94 12.97
CA CYS A 272 10.82 -7.87 12.85
C CYS A 272 9.82 -7.69 14.00
N THR A 273 10.32 -7.59 15.23
CA THR A 273 9.50 -7.41 16.44
C THR A 273 8.77 -6.07 16.41
N TYR A 274 9.44 -4.99 16.00
CA TYR A 274 8.81 -3.68 15.84
C TYR A 274 7.66 -3.73 14.83
N ARG A 275 7.89 -4.33 13.66
CA ARG A 275 6.90 -4.46 12.60
C ARG A 275 5.69 -5.28 13.05
N VAL A 276 5.92 -6.47 13.60
CA VAL A 276 4.85 -7.36 14.09
C VAL A 276 4.05 -6.69 15.20
N ASN A 277 4.69 -6.08 16.20
CA ASN A 277 3.98 -5.37 17.26
C ASN A 277 3.16 -4.19 16.74
N SER A 278 3.66 -3.47 15.74
CA SER A 278 2.92 -2.37 15.10
C SER A 278 1.66 -2.87 14.40
N LEU A 279 1.74 -4.02 13.73
CA LEU A 279 0.59 -4.68 13.12
C LEU A 279 -0.40 -5.19 14.18
N LEU A 280 0.07 -5.90 15.21
CA LEU A 280 -0.78 -6.42 16.28
C LEU A 280 -1.60 -5.30 16.94
N LYS A 281 -1.01 -4.14 17.21
CA LYS A 281 -1.73 -2.97 17.74
C LYS A 281 -2.88 -2.53 16.83
N LYS A 282 -2.66 -2.50 15.50
CA LYS A 282 -3.72 -2.12 14.54
C LYS A 282 -4.86 -3.14 14.48
N LEU A 283 -4.57 -4.42 14.73
CA LEU A 283 -5.56 -5.49 14.76
C LEU A 283 -6.36 -5.51 16.08
N GLU A 284 -5.85 -4.89 17.14
CA GLU A 284 -6.47 -4.87 18.48
C GLU A 284 -7.26 -3.59 18.79
N CYS A 285 -6.89 -2.46 18.18
CA CYS A 285 -7.66 -1.21 18.25
C CYS A 285 -8.90 -1.27 17.37
#